data_AF-A0A0P4UQJ2-F1
#
_entry.id   AF-A0A0P4UQJ2-F1
#
_cell.length_a   1.000
_cell.length_b   1.000
_cell.length_c   1.000
_cell.angle_alpha   90.00
_cell.angle_beta   90.00
_cell.angle_gamma   90.00
#
_symmetry.space_group_name_H-M   'P 1'
#
loop_
_entity.id
_entity.type
_entity.pdbx_description
1 polymer ?
#
loop_
_entity_poly.entity_id
_entity_poly.type
_entity_poly.pdbx_seq_one_letter_code
_entity_poly.pdbx_strand_id
1 'polypeptide(L)'
;MFNVKNNALVRNVTLAVVGITTSSVALFSTLSNPGRAQNANFPDTQNYWAQPFIAALANRNIVRGYPDGTFRPDQTVDRDEFAAMLRAAFNEPAKRRISSGSDYRDVPEGYWASPAIKEAYEAGFMSGYPGGNFRPQQPVTKAEALASLAQTLNLNSKVPANIQAASTNQTTAQPQNNQATAQTTRQPRRRMMLPLASAALLQPFVAPIRQAAAALPIQQPPAAPQTAIAKATTPQSSKSLQLNEFYTDADRIPQYANWAVESATRSNVVVNHPNVRELNPQRPATRGEIAAIVHQALVNQGKLPALDQNVPASQYVVRAENVAQSVK
;
A
#
# COMPACT_ATOMS: atom_id res chain seq x y z
N MET A 1 -76.25 2.29 -27.79
CA MET A 1 -76.35 0.85 -28.13
C MET A 1 -75.06 0.51 -28.87
N PHE A 2 -74.13 -0.33 -28.44
CA PHE A 2 -74.18 -1.53 -27.61
C PHE A 2 -72.94 -1.62 -26.69
N ASN A 3 -73.19 -2.30 -25.57
CA ASN A 3 -72.32 -2.65 -24.48
C ASN A 3 -71.60 -3.98 -24.80
N VAL A 4 -70.29 -4.08 -24.61
CA VAL A 4 -69.61 -5.38 -24.43
C VAL A 4 -68.60 -5.26 -23.30
N LYS A 5 -69.00 -5.78 -22.14
CA LYS A 5 -68.11 -6.21 -21.05
C LYS A 5 -67.39 -7.47 -21.51
N ASN A 6 -66.08 -7.58 -21.24
CA ASN A 6 -65.42 -8.87 -21.12
C ASN A 6 -64.44 -8.87 -19.95
N ASN A 7 -64.77 -9.71 -18.97
CA ASN A 7 -63.97 -10.11 -17.83
C ASN A 7 -62.89 -11.09 -18.29
N ALA A 8 -61.65 -10.94 -17.81
CA ALA A 8 -60.70 -12.05 -17.75
C ALA A 8 -59.68 -11.87 -16.61
N LEU A 9 -59.83 -12.73 -15.61
CA LEU A 9 -58.85 -13.28 -14.67
C LEU A 9 -57.71 -12.39 -14.13
N VAL A 10 -57.86 -12.01 -12.86
CA VAL A 10 -56.75 -11.69 -11.96
C VAL A 10 -56.03 -13.00 -11.61
N ARG A 11 -54.75 -13.12 -11.99
CA ARG A 11 -53.88 -14.23 -11.61
C ARG A 11 -52.89 -13.70 -10.57
N ASN A 12 -53.12 -14.02 -9.30
CA ASN A 12 -52.23 -13.66 -8.20
C ASN A 12 -50.93 -14.47 -8.31
N VAL A 13 -49.83 -13.80 -8.64
CA VAL A 13 -48.49 -14.39 -8.57
C VAL A 13 -47.85 -13.95 -7.27
N THR A 14 -47.83 -14.86 -6.29
CA THR A 14 -47.05 -14.72 -5.06
C THR A 14 -45.57 -14.85 -5.42
N LEU A 15 -44.85 -13.74 -5.51
CA LEU A 15 -43.39 -13.76 -5.61
C LEU A 15 -42.81 -14.09 -4.22
N ALA A 16 -42.21 -15.26 -4.11
CA ALA A 16 -41.31 -15.60 -3.02
C ALA A 16 -40.08 -14.68 -3.09
N VAL A 17 -39.89 -13.85 -2.06
CA VAL A 17 -38.69 -13.03 -1.87
C VAL A 17 -37.53 -13.96 -1.52
N VAL A 18 -36.66 -14.25 -2.48
CA VAL A 18 -35.34 -14.80 -2.22
C VAL A 18 -34.48 -13.66 -1.70
N GLY A 19 -33.91 -13.83 -0.51
CA GLY A 19 -33.00 -12.87 0.10
C GLY A 19 -31.79 -12.62 -0.79
N ILE A 20 -31.70 -11.42 -1.35
CA ILE A 20 -30.52 -10.93 -2.05
C ILE A 20 -29.60 -10.36 -0.97
N THR A 21 -28.51 -11.07 -0.65
CA THR A 21 -27.38 -10.43 0.01
C THR A 21 -26.87 -9.34 -0.91
N THR A 22 -27.01 -8.08 -0.52
CA THR A 22 -26.55 -6.91 -1.29
C THR A 22 -25.03 -6.82 -1.24
N SER A 23 -24.35 -7.69 -1.99
CA SER A 23 -23.00 -7.39 -2.46
C SER A 23 -23.14 -6.26 -3.47
N SER A 24 -22.93 -5.02 -3.01
CA SER A 24 -23.00 -3.85 -3.87
C SER A 24 -21.81 -3.88 -4.83
N VAL A 25 -22.07 -4.27 -6.07
CA VAL A 25 -21.13 -4.09 -7.17
C VAL A 25 -21.03 -2.58 -7.42
N ALA A 26 -19.89 -1.98 -7.11
CA ALA A 26 -19.61 -0.61 -7.51
C ALA A 26 -19.50 -0.57 -9.04
N LEU A 27 -20.56 -0.14 -9.72
CA LEU A 27 -20.55 0.11 -11.16
C LEU A 27 -19.70 1.35 -11.44
N PHE A 28 -18.39 1.18 -11.57
CA PHE A 28 -17.49 2.20 -12.08
C PHE A 28 -17.77 2.38 -13.58
N SER A 29 -18.62 3.34 -13.91
CA SER A 29 -18.92 3.73 -15.28
C SER A 29 -17.68 4.41 -15.87
N THR A 30 -16.95 3.75 -16.76
CA THR A 30 -15.86 4.37 -17.54
C THR A 30 -16.45 5.18 -18.69
N LEU A 31 -17.15 6.27 -18.37
CA LEU A 31 -17.29 7.36 -19.32
C LEU A 31 -16.02 8.21 -19.22
N SER A 32 -15.16 8.07 -20.21
CA SER A 32 -14.15 9.06 -20.59
C SER A 32 -14.86 10.34 -21.03
N ASN A 33 -15.42 11.08 -20.07
CA ASN A 33 -15.98 12.40 -20.28
C ASN A 33 -14.91 13.44 -19.91
N PRO A 34 -14.29 14.14 -20.88
CA PRO A 34 -13.44 15.27 -20.55
C PRO A 34 -14.35 16.42 -20.05
N GLY A 35 -14.05 16.98 -18.88
CA GLY A 35 -14.52 18.34 -18.55
C GLY A 35 -15.74 18.49 -17.62
N ARG A 36 -15.95 17.62 -16.63
CA ARG A 36 -16.66 18.06 -15.41
C ARG A 36 -15.64 18.25 -14.30
N ALA A 37 -15.39 19.51 -13.92
CA ALA A 37 -14.72 19.84 -12.68
C ALA A 37 -15.43 19.08 -11.55
N GLN A 38 -14.74 18.08 -11.00
CA GLN A 38 -15.31 17.24 -9.96
C GLN A 38 -15.47 18.08 -8.70
N ASN A 39 -16.57 17.85 -7.98
CA ASN A 39 -16.80 18.54 -6.72
C ASN A 39 -15.74 18.08 -5.72
N ALA A 40 -14.76 18.95 -5.43
CA ALA A 40 -13.76 18.70 -4.40
C ALA A 40 -14.33 18.81 -2.97
N ASN A 41 -15.60 19.22 -2.86
CA ASN A 41 -16.31 19.33 -1.61
C ASN A 41 -17.40 18.25 -1.52
N PHE A 42 -17.04 17.11 -0.96
CA PHE A 42 -17.96 15.99 -0.75
C PHE A 42 -18.81 16.23 0.52
N PRO A 43 -20.13 15.98 0.50
CA PRO A 43 -20.99 16.24 1.66
C PRO A 43 -20.56 15.48 2.92
N ASP A 44 -20.06 14.25 2.75
CA ASP A 44 -19.62 13.36 3.80
C ASP A 44 -18.18 13.63 4.29
N THR A 45 -17.51 14.67 3.78
CA THR A 45 -16.17 15.07 4.25
C THR A 45 -16.13 16.43 4.93
N GLN A 46 -17.22 17.20 4.98
CA GLN A 46 -17.20 18.60 5.46
C GLN A 46 -16.58 18.78 6.87
N ASN A 47 -16.80 17.83 7.77
CA ASN A 47 -16.24 17.82 9.13
C ASN A 47 -15.27 16.66 9.36
N TYR A 48 -14.70 16.10 8.28
CA TYR A 48 -13.80 14.95 8.35
C TYR A 48 -12.35 15.42 8.43
N TRP A 49 -11.55 14.79 9.28
CA TRP A 49 -10.17 15.21 9.57
C TRP A 49 -9.27 15.28 8.32
N ALA A 50 -9.52 14.41 7.33
CA ALA A 50 -8.73 14.35 6.10
C ALA A 50 -9.28 15.24 4.97
N GLN A 51 -10.32 16.03 5.22
CA GLN A 51 -10.99 16.83 4.19
C GLN A 51 -10.02 17.69 3.37
N PRO A 52 -9.03 18.40 3.98
CA PRO A 52 -8.10 19.22 3.19
C PRO A 52 -7.24 18.38 2.23
N PHE A 53 -6.82 17.19 2.65
CA PHE A 53 -6.07 16.26 1.79
C PHE A 53 -6.94 15.76 0.64
N ILE A 54 -8.17 15.35 0.95
CA ILE A 54 -9.14 14.84 -0.02
C ILE A 54 -9.46 15.91 -1.06
N ALA A 55 -9.76 17.14 -0.63
CA ALA A 55 -10.08 18.25 -1.51
C ALA A 55 -8.91 18.60 -2.44
N ALA A 56 -7.68 18.65 -1.92
CA ALA A 56 -6.48 18.90 -2.72
C ALA A 56 -6.25 17.84 -3.82
N LEU A 57 -6.49 16.56 -3.50
CA LEU A 57 -6.39 15.48 -4.48
C LEU A 57 -7.55 15.48 -5.50
N ALA A 58 -8.77 15.76 -5.05
CA ALA A 58 -9.96 15.82 -5.90
C ALA A 58 -9.87 16.97 -6.92
N ASN A 59 -9.38 18.14 -6.50
CA ASN A 59 -9.09 19.28 -7.37
C ASN A 59 -8.12 18.97 -8.51
N ARG A 60 -7.32 17.90 -8.37
CA ARG A 60 -6.37 17.41 -9.38
C ARG A 60 -6.83 16.15 -10.09
N ASN A 61 -8.07 15.72 -9.87
CA ASN A 61 -8.65 14.50 -10.42
C ASN A 61 -7.88 13.22 -10.03
N ILE A 62 -7.11 13.25 -8.94
CA ILE A 62 -6.34 12.10 -8.43
C ILE A 62 -7.27 11.14 -7.69
N VAL A 63 -8.20 11.70 -6.90
CA VAL A 63 -9.27 10.94 -6.24
C VAL A 63 -10.61 11.45 -6.73
N ARG A 64 -11.61 10.57 -6.70
CA ARG A 64 -12.98 10.87 -7.15
C ARG A 64 -13.97 10.33 -6.15
N GLY A 65 -15.12 11.01 -6.05
CA GLY A 65 -16.27 10.50 -5.32
C GLY A 65 -17.02 9.44 -6.11
N TYR A 66 -18.01 8.85 -5.46
CA TYR A 66 -18.94 7.90 -6.03
C TYR A 66 -20.04 8.61 -6.83
N PRO A 67 -20.78 7.89 -7.69
CA PRO A 67 -21.87 8.46 -8.48
C PRO A 67 -22.97 9.13 -7.65
N ASP A 68 -23.10 8.78 -6.37
CA ASP A 68 -24.01 9.39 -5.41
C ASP A 68 -23.52 10.74 -4.83
N GLY A 69 -22.32 11.20 -5.24
CA GLY A 69 -21.71 12.45 -4.79
C GLY A 69 -20.90 12.35 -3.49
N THR A 70 -20.79 11.16 -2.88
CA THR A 70 -20.04 10.94 -1.63
C THR A 70 -18.58 10.58 -1.89
N PHE A 71 -17.68 10.78 -0.92
CA PHE A 71 -16.31 10.30 -0.98
C PHE A 71 -16.11 8.95 -0.30
N ARG A 72 -16.89 8.66 0.74
CA ARG A 72 -16.84 7.51 1.65
C ARG A 72 -15.49 7.40 2.37
N PRO A 73 -15.06 8.42 3.15
CA PRO A 73 -13.71 8.49 3.69
C PRO A 73 -13.35 7.34 4.65
N ASP A 74 -14.34 6.75 5.33
CA ASP A 74 -14.14 5.63 6.26
C ASP A 74 -14.18 4.25 5.59
N GLN A 75 -14.56 4.17 4.31
CA GLN A 75 -14.54 2.91 3.59
C GLN A 75 -13.10 2.46 3.34
N THR A 76 -12.82 1.16 3.51
CA THR A 76 -11.51 0.58 3.21
C THR A 76 -11.22 0.60 1.72
N VAL A 77 -9.94 0.72 1.38
CA VAL A 77 -9.48 0.71 -0.01
C VAL A 77 -8.99 -0.67 -0.41
N ASP A 78 -9.53 -1.20 -1.49
CA ASP A 78 -9.07 -2.43 -2.13
C ASP A 78 -7.84 -2.19 -3.01
N ARG A 79 -7.08 -3.25 -3.28
CA ARG A 79 -5.78 -3.17 -3.98
C ARG A 79 -5.88 -2.60 -5.40
N ASP A 80 -6.96 -2.89 -6.10
CA ASP A 80 -7.23 -2.37 -7.43
C ASP A 80 -7.52 -0.86 -7.45
N GLU A 81 -8.31 -0.40 -6.50
CA GLU A 81 -8.58 1.02 -6.29
C GLU A 81 -7.32 1.76 -5.85
N PHE A 82 -6.53 1.16 -4.96
CA PHE A 82 -5.24 1.74 -4.59
C PHE A 82 -4.30 1.85 -5.80
N ALA A 83 -4.26 0.85 -6.68
CA ALA A 83 -3.50 0.91 -7.93
C ALA A 83 -3.97 2.09 -8.81
N ALA A 84 -5.28 2.27 -8.96
CA ALA A 84 -5.85 3.39 -9.70
C ALA A 84 -5.47 4.75 -9.10
N MET A 85 -5.54 4.90 -7.77
CA MET A 85 -5.12 6.13 -7.07
C MET A 85 -3.63 6.43 -7.27
N LEU A 86 -2.77 5.41 -7.18
CA LEU A 86 -1.33 5.55 -7.40
C LEU A 86 -1.03 6.01 -8.83
N ARG A 87 -1.69 5.45 -9.84
CA ARG A 87 -1.49 5.82 -11.25
C ARG A 87 -2.06 7.19 -11.59
N ALA A 88 -3.16 7.58 -10.95
CA ALA A 88 -3.67 8.94 -11.07
C ALA A 88 -2.74 9.97 -10.41
N ALA A 89 -2.08 9.61 -9.30
CA ALA A 89 -1.18 10.50 -8.57
C ALA A 89 0.23 10.60 -9.20
N PHE A 90 0.78 9.48 -9.67
CA PHE A 90 2.19 9.37 -10.05
C PHE A 90 2.36 8.79 -11.46
N ASN A 91 2.84 9.62 -12.38
CA ASN A 91 3.21 9.21 -13.73
C ASN A 91 4.66 8.67 -13.77
N GLU A 92 4.93 7.61 -13.00
CA GLU A 92 6.25 6.95 -13.01
C GLU A 92 6.37 6.00 -14.22
N PRO A 93 7.53 6.00 -14.91
CA PRO A 93 7.76 5.13 -16.07
C PRO A 93 7.85 3.65 -15.65
N ALA A 94 7.58 2.76 -16.61
CA ALA A 94 7.76 1.33 -16.41
C ALA A 94 9.23 0.97 -16.15
N LYS A 95 9.50 0.34 -15.01
CA LYS A 95 10.82 -0.15 -14.56
C LYS A 95 10.97 -1.66 -14.74
N ARG A 96 9.86 -2.38 -14.90
CA ARG A 96 9.81 -3.84 -15.14
C ARG A 96 8.66 -4.19 -16.07
N ARG A 97 8.65 -5.43 -16.57
CA ARG A 97 7.57 -5.99 -17.40
C ARG A 97 7.02 -7.26 -16.75
N ILE A 98 5.76 -7.57 -17.01
CA ILE A 98 5.17 -8.86 -16.64
C ILE A 98 5.73 -9.91 -17.61
N SER A 99 6.43 -10.93 -17.11
CA SER A 99 7.23 -11.88 -17.93
C SER A 99 6.43 -12.79 -18.85
N SER A 100 5.09 -12.80 -18.77
CA SER A 100 4.23 -13.69 -19.55
C SER A 100 2.98 -12.91 -19.91
N GLY A 101 2.61 -12.88 -21.19
CA GLY A 101 1.54 -12.06 -21.77
C GLY A 101 0.11 -12.34 -21.27
N SER A 102 -0.06 -12.90 -20.07
CA SER A 102 -1.30 -12.89 -19.31
C SER A 102 -1.15 -11.90 -18.17
N ASP A 103 -2.11 -10.99 -18.05
CA ASP A 103 -2.38 -10.27 -16.80
C ASP A 103 -2.54 -11.26 -15.64
N TYR A 104 -2.59 -10.76 -14.40
CA TYR A 104 -2.81 -11.60 -13.23
C TYR A 104 -4.02 -12.53 -13.42
N ARG A 105 -3.91 -13.78 -12.96
CA ARG A 105 -4.91 -14.84 -13.18
C ARG A 105 -6.30 -14.50 -12.64
N ASP A 106 -6.35 -13.67 -11.60
CA ASP A 106 -7.55 -13.19 -10.92
C ASP A 106 -7.94 -11.77 -11.33
N VAL A 107 -7.36 -11.26 -12.43
CA VAL A 107 -7.74 -10.00 -13.07
C VAL A 107 -8.29 -10.33 -14.45
N PRO A 108 -9.63 -10.37 -14.61
CA PRO A 108 -10.26 -10.67 -15.89
C PRO A 108 -9.88 -9.65 -16.98
N GLU A 109 -9.89 -10.09 -18.23
CA GLU A 109 -9.79 -9.18 -19.37
C GLU A 109 -10.93 -8.15 -19.33
N GLY A 110 -10.62 -6.89 -19.63
CA GLY A 110 -11.59 -5.80 -19.55
C GLY A 110 -11.95 -5.36 -18.13
N TYR A 111 -11.32 -5.92 -17.08
CA TYR A 111 -11.50 -5.43 -15.72
C TYR A 111 -11.12 -3.95 -15.63
N TRP A 112 -11.97 -3.14 -15.02
CA TRP A 112 -11.85 -1.66 -15.03
C TRP A 112 -10.49 -1.18 -14.51
N ALA A 113 -9.91 -1.87 -13.52
CA ALA A 113 -8.61 -1.55 -12.95
C ALA A 113 -7.44 -2.25 -13.62
N SER A 114 -7.65 -3.13 -14.62
CA SER A 114 -6.58 -3.87 -15.28
C SER A 114 -5.43 -2.95 -15.77
N PRO A 115 -5.71 -1.82 -16.46
CA PRO A 115 -4.63 -0.90 -16.86
C PRO A 115 -3.87 -0.33 -15.65
N ALA A 116 -4.59 0.10 -14.62
CA ALA A 116 -3.98 0.66 -13.42
C ALA A 116 -3.13 -0.36 -12.66
N ILE A 117 -3.62 -1.60 -12.53
CA ILE A 117 -2.91 -2.73 -11.90
C ILE A 117 -1.61 -3.02 -12.67
N LYS A 118 -1.71 -3.14 -14.00
CA LYS A 118 -0.56 -3.39 -14.86
C LYS A 118 0.48 -2.27 -14.72
N GLU A 119 0.07 -1.01 -14.84
CA GLU A 119 0.99 0.10 -14.75
C GLU A 119 1.58 0.28 -13.35
N ALA A 120 0.79 0.08 -12.29
CA ALA A 120 1.28 0.14 -10.91
C ALA A 120 2.30 -0.96 -10.64
N TYR A 121 2.10 -2.14 -11.24
CA TYR A 121 3.12 -3.18 -11.26
C TYR A 121 4.37 -2.72 -12.00
N GLU A 122 4.25 -2.35 -13.27
CA GLU A 122 5.39 -2.01 -14.13
C GLU A 122 6.23 -0.85 -13.58
N ALA A 123 5.60 0.15 -12.96
CA ALA A 123 6.27 1.28 -12.31
C ALA A 123 6.96 0.91 -10.97
N GLY A 124 6.64 -0.25 -10.40
CA GLY A 124 7.24 -0.75 -9.16
C GLY A 124 6.47 -0.42 -7.88
N PHE A 125 5.29 0.20 -7.98
CA PHE A 125 4.48 0.55 -6.81
C PHE A 125 3.89 -0.68 -6.12
N MET A 126 3.36 -1.63 -6.90
CA MET A 126 2.64 -2.78 -6.34
C MET A 126 3.15 -4.08 -6.93
N SER A 127 3.11 -5.17 -6.17
CA SER A 127 3.42 -6.51 -6.69
C SER A 127 2.26 -7.45 -6.42
N GLY A 128 2.12 -8.48 -7.25
CA GLY A 128 1.19 -9.58 -7.01
C GLY A 128 1.75 -10.61 -6.04
N TYR A 129 0.94 -11.62 -5.77
CA TYR A 129 1.20 -12.75 -4.89
C TYR A 129 1.74 -13.97 -5.67
N PRO A 130 2.36 -14.95 -4.99
CA PRO A 130 2.79 -16.17 -5.63
C PRO A 130 1.58 -16.88 -6.26
N GLY A 131 1.83 -17.61 -7.34
CA GLY A 131 0.76 -18.25 -8.12
C GLY A 131 0.10 -17.34 -9.16
N GLY A 132 0.60 -16.11 -9.35
CA GLY A 132 0.18 -15.22 -10.43
C GLY A 132 -1.10 -14.44 -10.15
N ASN A 133 -1.41 -14.17 -8.88
CA ASN A 133 -2.63 -13.47 -8.45
C ASN A 133 -2.30 -12.03 -7.99
N PHE A 134 -3.18 -11.06 -8.24
CA PHE A 134 -3.07 -9.70 -7.72
C PHE A 134 -3.90 -9.45 -6.47
N ARG A 135 -5.01 -10.19 -6.33
CA ARG A 135 -6.06 -10.05 -5.32
C ARG A 135 -6.69 -8.66 -5.34
N PRO A 136 -7.38 -8.28 -6.44
CA PRO A 136 -7.88 -6.92 -6.63
C PRO A 136 -8.80 -6.44 -5.50
N GLN A 137 -9.69 -7.31 -5.01
CA GLN A 137 -10.67 -7.03 -3.95
C GLN A 137 -10.13 -7.25 -2.52
N GLN A 138 -8.82 -7.45 -2.36
CA GLN A 138 -8.25 -7.52 -1.02
C GLN A 138 -7.98 -6.10 -0.52
N PRO A 139 -8.41 -5.74 0.71
CA PRO A 139 -8.09 -4.45 1.30
C PRO A 139 -6.58 -4.25 1.48
N VAL A 140 -6.10 -3.03 1.23
CA VAL A 140 -4.70 -2.62 1.47
C VAL A 140 -4.52 -2.20 2.91
N THR A 141 -3.51 -2.75 3.58
CA THR A 141 -3.13 -2.30 4.93
C THR A 141 -2.30 -1.01 4.89
N LYS A 142 -2.26 -0.28 6.00
CA LYS A 142 -1.48 0.97 6.08
C LYS A 142 0.01 0.74 5.82
N ALA A 143 0.59 -0.35 6.33
CA ALA A 143 1.99 -0.70 6.07
C ALA A 143 2.24 -1.03 4.58
N GLU A 144 1.32 -1.73 3.91
CA GLU A 144 1.43 -2.00 2.47
C GLU A 144 1.35 -0.72 1.63
N ALA A 145 0.48 0.23 2.00
CA ALA A 145 0.38 1.51 1.31
C ALA A 145 1.69 2.32 1.41
N LEU A 146 2.28 2.40 2.61
CA LEU A 146 3.56 3.07 2.83
C LEU A 146 4.71 2.36 2.11
N ALA A 147 4.75 1.03 2.14
CA ALA A 147 5.71 0.22 1.40
C ALA A 147 5.64 0.49 -0.12
N SER A 148 4.44 0.54 -0.66
CA SER A 148 4.20 0.77 -2.10
C SER A 148 4.77 2.13 -2.55
N LEU A 149 4.56 3.18 -1.75
CA LEU A 149 5.08 4.52 -2.03
C LEU A 149 6.60 4.60 -1.84
N ALA A 150 7.12 4.08 -0.73
CA ALA A 150 8.55 4.15 -0.40
C ALA A 150 9.41 3.46 -1.47
N GLN A 151 8.96 2.30 -1.96
CA GLN A 151 9.67 1.49 -2.96
C GLN A 151 9.93 2.26 -4.26
N THR A 152 9.00 3.13 -4.66
CA THR A 152 9.05 3.78 -5.98
C THR A 152 9.56 5.21 -5.91
N LEU A 153 9.21 5.94 -4.85
CA LEU A 153 9.42 7.38 -4.73
C LEU A 153 10.75 7.78 -4.08
N ASN A 154 11.59 6.82 -3.70
CA ASN A 154 12.90 7.05 -3.05
C ASN A 154 12.80 8.01 -1.85
N LEU A 155 11.87 7.73 -0.93
CA LEU A 155 11.56 8.57 0.26
C LEU A 155 12.74 8.70 1.27
N ASN A 156 13.90 8.09 0.99
CA ASN A 156 15.10 8.15 1.82
C ASN A 156 16.08 9.27 1.40
N SER A 157 15.91 9.86 0.21
CA SER A 157 16.94 10.71 -0.43
C SER A 157 16.76 12.21 -0.19
N LYS A 158 15.69 12.63 0.50
CA LYS A 158 15.39 14.03 0.80
C LYS A 158 15.29 14.23 2.31
N VAL A 159 16.43 14.26 2.99
CA VAL A 159 16.50 14.70 4.39
C VAL A 159 16.28 16.22 4.42
N PRO A 160 15.32 16.75 5.20
CA PRO A 160 15.18 18.19 5.35
C PRO A 160 16.46 18.80 5.96
N ALA A 161 16.89 19.94 5.44
CA ALA A 161 18.19 20.58 5.71
C ALA A 161 18.49 20.86 7.19
N ASN A 162 17.48 20.82 8.07
CA ASN A 162 17.61 21.07 9.51
C ASN A 162 18.20 19.90 10.31
N ILE A 163 18.33 18.69 9.74
CA ILE A 163 18.94 17.53 10.44
C ILE A 163 20.48 17.48 10.21
N GLN A 164 21.01 18.18 9.21
CA GLN A 164 22.46 18.22 8.92
C GLN A 164 23.25 19.22 9.76
N ALA A 165 22.61 20.24 10.34
CA ALA A 165 23.30 21.29 11.10
C ALA A 165 23.70 20.88 12.53
N ALA A 166 23.20 19.75 13.05
CA ALA A 166 23.47 19.30 14.41
C ALA A 166 24.74 18.44 14.55
N SER A 167 25.58 18.33 13.52
CA SER A 167 26.72 17.39 13.49
C SER A 167 28.12 18.01 13.38
N THR A 168 28.27 19.33 13.32
CA THR A 168 29.58 19.98 13.45
C THR A 168 29.92 20.21 14.91
N ASN A 169 30.46 19.19 15.57
CA ASN A 169 31.47 19.32 16.63
C ASN A 169 31.94 17.93 17.05
N GLN A 170 32.98 17.42 16.38
CA GLN A 170 33.99 16.53 16.97
C GLN A 170 35.20 16.36 16.04
N THR A 171 36.17 17.24 16.28
CA THR A 171 37.60 17.00 16.52
C THR A 171 38.35 15.95 15.70
N THR A 172 39.25 16.50 14.87
CA THR A 172 40.53 16.00 14.35
C THR A 172 41.26 14.91 15.16
N ALA A 173 41.64 13.80 14.48
CA ALA A 173 42.90 13.10 14.68
C ALA A 173 43.32 12.34 13.39
N GLN A 174 44.61 12.46 13.05
CA GLN A 174 45.32 11.99 11.85
C GLN A 174 45.75 10.50 11.90
N PRO A 175 46.27 9.91 10.80
CA PRO A 175 46.27 8.46 10.55
C PRO A 175 47.55 7.75 11.00
N GLN A 176 47.45 6.45 11.33
CA GLN A 176 48.59 5.55 11.39
C GLN A 176 48.42 4.30 10.51
N ASN A 177 49.40 4.20 9.62
CA ASN A 177 49.86 3.14 8.76
C ASN A 177 49.97 1.78 9.47
N ASN A 178 49.72 0.67 8.76
CA ASN A 178 50.53 -0.56 8.86
C ASN A 178 50.24 -1.52 7.69
N GLN A 179 51.35 -2.06 7.14
CA GLN A 179 51.46 -2.95 5.98
C GLN A 179 51.49 -4.44 6.37
N ALA A 180 51.49 -5.29 5.31
CA ALA A 180 51.86 -6.72 5.23
C ALA A 180 50.78 -7.73 5.67
N THR A 181 50.56 -8.89 5.02
CA THR A 181 51.34 -9.67 4.04
C THR A 181 50.44 -10.70 3.35
N ALA A 182 50.74 -11.07 2.11
CA ALA A 182 50.08 -12.11 1.33
C ALA A 182 50.51 -13.53 1.75
N GLN A 183 49.62 -14.53 1.61
CA GLN A 183 50.02 -15.92 1.38
C GLN A 183 48.90 -16.78 0.75
N THR A 184 49.35 -17.53 -0.26
CA THR A 184 48.63 -18.39 -1.20
C THR A 184 48.57 -19.82 -0.68
N THR A 185 47.50 -20.58 -0.97
CA THR A 185 47.62 -22.03 -1.29
C THR A 185 46.35 -22.53 -1.99
N ARG A 186 46.57 -23.37 -3.01
CA ARG A 186 45.58 -23.99 -3.92
C ARG A 186 45.51 -25.51 -3.68
N GLN A 187 44.38 -26.11 -4.11
CA GLN A 187 44.17 -27.48 -4.67
C GLN A 187 43.80 -28.65 -3.70
N PRO A 188 43.29 -29.82 -4.20
CA PRO A 188 42.20 -30.08 -5.17
C PRO A 188 41.27 -31.31 -4.85
N ARG A 189 40.16 -31.39 -5.62
CA ARG A 189 39.29 -32.55 -6.06
C ARG A 189 39.30 -33.93 -5.36
N ARG A 190 38.09 -34.49 -5.16
CA ARG A 190 37.70 -35.85 -5.67
C ARG A 190 36.17 -36.10 -5.71
N ARG A 191 35.70 -36.68 -6.83
CA ARG A 191 34.39 -37.32 -7.06
C ARG A 191 34.47 -38.79 -6.58
N MET A 192 33.41 -39.35 -6.00
CA MET A 192 33.09 -40.79 -6.12
C MET A 192 31.61 -41.11 -5.71
N MET A 193 30.87 -41.65 -6.69
CA MET A 193 29.81 -42.68 -6.71
C MET A 193 28.77 -42.93 -5.57
N LEU A 194 27.50 -43.10 -6.01
CA LEU A 194 26.37 -43.77 -5.35
C LEU A 194 26.58 -45.30 -5.25
N PRO A 195 25.87 -46.01 -4.33
CA PRO A 195 24.68 -46.77 -4.76
C PRO A 195 23.48 -46.78 -3.76
N LEU A 196 22.36 -47.28 -4.28
CA LEU A 196 21.01 -47.44 -3.71
C LEU A 196 20.94 -48.30 -2.43
N ALA A 197 19.97 -47.98 -1.54
CA ALA A 197 19.20 -48.99 -0.80
C ALA A 197 17.92 -48.42 -0.16
N SER A 198 16.81 -49.10 -0.47
CA SER A 198 15.74 -49.56 0.42
C SER A 198 14.65 -48.61 0.94
N ALA A 199 13.45 -48.91 0.40
CA ALA A 199 12.10 -48.74 0.91
C ALA A 199 11.89 -48.62 2.43
N ALA A 200 11.05 -47.66 2.83
CA ALA A 200 10.32 -47.68 4.09
C ALA A 200 8.92 -47.04 3.93
N LEU A 201 7.91 -47.92 3.97
CA LEU A 201 6.55 -47.81 4.51
C LEU A 201 5.81 -46.45 4.50
N LEU A 202 4.79 -46.39 3.64
CA LEU A 202 3.61 -45.51 3.75
C LEU A 202 2.77 -45.93 4.97
N GLN A 203 2.40 -44.97 5.84
CA GLN A 203 1.29 -45.12 6.78
C GLN A 203 0.16 -44.15 6.40
N PRO A 204 -1.12 -44.56 6.42
CA PRO A 204 -2.23 -43.64 6.25
C PRO A 204 -2.57 -43.00 7.60
N PHE A 205 -2.37 -41.68 7.71
CA PHE A 205 -2.97 -40.90 8.78
C PHE A 205 -4.39 -40.49 8.35
N VAL A 206 -5.39 -41.09 8.98
CA VAL A 206 -6.76 -40.57 9.03
C VAL A 206 -6.89 -39.77 10.32
N ALA A 207 -7.22 -38.50 10.22
CA ALA A 207 -7.66 -37.68 11.34
C ALA A 207 -9.05 -37.08 11.02
N PRO A 208 -9.92 -36.91 12.03
CA PRO A 208 -11.33 -36.60 11.84
C PRO A 208 -11.55 -35.13 11.45
N ILE A 209 -12.60 -34.92 10.66
CA ILE A 209 -13.20 -33.61 10.41
C ILE A 209 -13.66 -33.05 11.76
N ARG A 210 -13.03 -31.96 12.20
CA ARG A 210 -13.65 -30.99 13.11
C ARG A 210 -13.83 -29.69 12.32
N GLN A 211 -15.09 -29.37 12.09
CA GLN A 211 -15.52 -28.04 11.67
C GLN A 211 -15.19 -27.07 12.81
N ALA A 212 -14.22 -26.19 12.56
CA ALA A 212 -14.05 -24.95 13.29
C ALA A 212 -13.67 -23.89 12.25
N ALA A 213 -14.53 -22.89 12.09
CA ALA A 213 -14.25 -21.71 11.28
C ALA A 213 -13.11 -20.92 11.95
N ALA A 214 -11.86 -21.27 11.60
CA ALA A 214 -10.68 -20.49 11.94
C ALA A 214 -10.36 -19.56 10.77
N ALA A 215 -10.29 -18.26 11.06
CA ALA A 215 -9.83 -17.25 10.13
C ALA A 215 -8.48 -17.67 9.51
N LEU A 216 -8.41 -17.64 8.18
CA LEU A 216 -7.17 -17.93 7.46
C LEU A 216 -6.07 -16.97 7.93
N PRO A 217 -4.84 -17.46 8.21
CA PRO A 217 -3.73 -16.56 8.50
C PRO A 217 -3.52 -15.64 7.30
N ILE A 218 -3.46 -14.32 7.56
CA ILE A 218 -3.07 -13.30 6.59
C ILE A 218 -1.69 -13.70 6.05
N GLN A 219 -1.63 -14.33 4.88
CA GLN A 219 -0.38 -14.56 4.18
C GLN A 219 0.13 -13.19 3.73
N GLN A 220 1.24 -12.75 4.34
CA GLN A 220 1.98 -11.55 3.95
C GLN A 220 2.14 -11.55 2.41
N PRO A 221 1.93 -10.41 1.72
CA PRO A 221 2.36 -10.32 0.34
C PRO A 221 3.81 -10.79 0.25
N PRO A 222 4.18 -11.55 -0.79
CA PRO A 222 5.56 -11.91 -0.97
C PRO A 222 6.33 -10.59 -1.02
N ALA A 223 7.35 -10.45 -0.18
CA ALA A 223 8.37 -9.46 -0.44
C ALA A 223 8.72 -9.59 -1.92
N ALA A 224 8.63 -8.48 -2.66
CA ALA A 224 8.98 -8.46 -4.08
C ALA A 224 10.29 -9.25 -4.28
N PRO A 225 10.42 -10.06 -5.35
CA PRO A 225 11.51 -11.01 -5.52
C PRO A 225 12.85 -10.34 -5.21
N GLN A 226 13.50 -10.84 -4.15
CA GLN A 226 14.80 -10.37 -3.64
C GLN A 226 15.97 -10.72 -4.58
N THR A 227 15.69 -11.06 -5.84
CA THR A 227 16.67 -11.60 -6.79
C THR A 227 17.43 -10.53 -7.58
N ALA A 228 17.45 -9.28 -7.13
CA ALA A 228 18.31 -8.23 -7.68
C ALA A 228 19.02 -7.38 -6.60
N ILE A 229 19.20 -7.88 -5.38
CA ILE A 229 19.90 -7.16 -4.29
C ILE A 229 21.41 -7.48 -4.23
N ALA A 230 21.96 -8.22 -5.20
CA ALA A 230 23.40 -8.41 -5.29
C ALA A 230 24.06 -7.21 -6.00
N LYS A 231 24.59 -6.28 -5.19
CA LYS A 231 25.40 -5.08 -5.52
C LYS A 231 24.72 -3.71 -5.38
N ALA A 232 24.03 -3.47 -4.28
CA ALA A 232 24.01 -2.13 -3.69
C ALA A 232 24.86 -2.17 -2.42
N THR A 233 26.09 -1.65 -2.51
CA THR A 233 26.96 -1.41 -1.36
C THR A 233 26.22 -0.47 -0.41
N THR A 234 25.81 -0.98 0.75
CA THR A 234 25.21 -0.22 1.85
C THR A 234 26.22 0.82 2.33
N PRO A 235 25.95 2.14 2.27
CA PRO A 235 26.65 3.07 3.12
C PRO A 235 26.08 2.91 4.54
N GLN A 236 26.85 2.27 5.43
CA GLN A 236 26.62 2.37 6.87
C GLN A 236 26.91 3.81 7.35
N SER A 237 26.24 4.17 8.46
CA SER A 237 26.41 5.39 9.28
C SER A 237 25.46 6.57 9.00
N SER A 238 24.17 6.31 9.14
CA SER A 238 23.24 7.28 9.74
C SER A 238 22.47 6.52 10.82
N LYS A 239 22.43 7.04 12.05
CA LYS A 239 21.65 6.48 13.18
C LYS A 239 20.31 5.94 12.67
N SER A 240 20.07 4.63 12.76
CA SER A 240 18.78 4.05 12.37
C SER A 240 17.69 4.70 13.22
N LEU A 241 16.61 5.14 12.59
CA LEU A 241 15.49 5.69 13.34
C LEU A 241 14.96 4.55 14.20
N GLN A 242 14.88 4.76 15.50
CA GLN A 242 14.23 3.80 16.37
C GLN A 242 12.73 4.08 16.24
N LEU A 243 12.01 3.25 15.45
CA LEU A 243 10.58 3.47 15.15
C LEU A 243 9.71 3.54 16.41
N ASN A 244 10.15 2.93 17.51
CA ASN A 244 9.51 3.02 18.83
C ASN A 244 9.56 4.44 19.45
N GLU A 245 10.47 5.31 19.01
CA GLU A 245 10.49 6.72 19.41
C GLU A 245 9.29 7.47 18.81
N PHE A 246 8.80 7.01 17.65
CA PHE A 246 7.72 7.62 16.87
C PHE A 246 6.38 6.96 17.10
N TYR A 247 6.36 5.62 17.16
CA TYR A 247 5.14 4.83 17.20
C TYR A 247 5.07 3.96 18.46
N THR A 248 3.95 4.03 19.17
CA THR A 248 3.67 3.18 20.34
C THR A 248 3.46 1.72 19.95
N ASP A 249 3.10 1.47 18.69
CA ASP A 249 2.83 0.14 18.13
C ASP A 249 3.84 -0.27 17.05
N ALA A 250 5.07 0.21 17.18
CA ALA A 250 6.17 -0.07 16.24
C ALA A 250 6.49 -1.57 16.14
N ASP A 251 6.22 -2.35 17.19
CA ASP A 251 6.38 -3.80 17.24
C ASP A 251 5.41 -4.55 16.32
N ARG A 252 4.26 -3.94 15.96
CA ARG A 252 3.28 -4.51 15.02
C ARG A 252 3.66 -4.31 13.55
N ILE A 253 4.73 -3.54 13.27
CA ILE A 253 5.17 -3.26 11.89
C ILE A 253 5.80 -4.53 11.31
N PRO A 254 5.27 -5.05 10.18
CA PRO A 254 5.89 -6.20 9.52
C PRO A 254 7.33 -5.88 9.09
N GLN A 255 8.24 -6.86 9.23
CA GLN A 255 9.66 -6.66 8.93
C GLN A 255 9.92 -6.10 7.52
N TYR A 256 9.14 -6.55 6.52
CA TYR A 256 9.25 -6.07 5.15
C TYR A 256 8.92 -4.57 5.00
N ALA A 257 8.14 -4.00 5.92
CA ALA A 257 7.69 -2.61 5.90
C ALA A 257 8.55 -1.68 6.77
N ASN A 258 9.45 -2.20 7.61
CA ASN A 258 10.25 -1.39 8.53
C ASN A 258 10.97 -0.24 7.82
N TRP A 259 11.71 -0.56 6.75
CA TRP A 259 12.42 0.44 5.96
C TRP A 259 11.48 1.49 5.34
N ALA A 260 10.32 1.04 4.86
CA ALA A 260 9.36 1.90 4.20
C ALA A 260 8.70 2.87 5.18
N VAL A 261 8.30 2.37 6.35
CA VAL A 261 7.74 3.19 7.43
C VAL A 261 8.79 4.18 7.92
N GLU A 262 10.03 3.76 8.15
CA GLU A 262 11.13 4.65 8.53
C GLU A 262 11.34 5.76 7.49
N SER A 263 11.46 5.39 6.21
CA SER A 263 11.68 6.35 5.13
C SER A 263 10.51 7.32 4.98
N ALA A 264 9.27 6.82 5.03
CA ALA A 264 8.08 7.64 4.97
C ALA A 264 7.96 8.59 6.18
N THR A 265 8.35 8.13 7.37
CA THR A 265 8.37 8.96 8.58
C THR A 265 9.37 10.11 8.43
N ARG A 266 10.60 9.81 8.01
CA ARG A 266 11.65 10.83 7.78
C ARG A 266 11.29 11.84 6.68
N SER A 267 10.46 11.40 5.72
CA SER A 267 9.98 12.22 4.61
C SER A 267 8.67 12.96 4.88
N ASN A 268 8.15 12.93 6.12
CA ASN A 268 6.86 13.53 6.51
C ASN A 268 5.67 13.02 5.67
N VAL A 269 5.73 11.76 5.20
CA VAL A 269 4.68 11.12 4.39
C VAL A 269 3.63 10.42 5.26
N VAL A 270 4.01 9.99 6.47
CA VAL A 270 3.07 9.30 7.36
C VAL A 270 2.07 10.29 7.94
N VAL A 271 0.78 9.94 7.86
CA VAL A 271 -0.32 10.66 8.49
C VAL A 271 -1.08 9.70 9.40
N ASN A 272 -1.26 10.11 10.65
CA ASN A 272 -1.86 9.30 11.70
C ASN A 272 -2.95 10.11 12.42
N HIS A 273 -4.17 9.57 12.41
CA HIS A 273 -5.33 10.16 13.05
C HIS A 273 -6.04 9.10 13.90
N PRO A 274 -6.54 9.45 15.10
CA PRO A 274 -6.38 10.76 15.77
C PRO A 274 -5.03 10.89 16.48
N ASN A 275 -4.39 9.77 16.82
CA ASN A 275 -3.12 9.75 17.55
C ASN A 275 -1.94 9.64 16.59
N VAL A 276 -1.11 10.69 16.52
CA VAL A 276 0.06 10.72 15.63
C VAL A 276 1.09 9.63 15.92
N ARG A 277 1.12 9.12 17.16
CA ARG A 277 2.04 8.07 17.60
C ARG A 277 1.49 6.66 17.41
N GLU A 278 0.30 6.48 16.83
CA GLU A 278 -0.25 5.15 16.57
C GLU A 278 -0.36 4.90 15.06
N LEU A 279 0.49 4.02 14.54
CA LEU A 279 0.54 3.75 13.11
C LEU A 279 -0.62 2.88 12.66
N ASN A 280 -0.96 1.83 13.41
CA ASN A 280 -1.90 0.78 13.02
C ASN A 280 -1.49 0.06 11.72
N PRO A 281 -0.27 -0.52 11.65
CA PRO A 281 0.34 -0.97 10.40
C PRO A 281 -0.43 -2.08 9.67
N GLN A 282 -1.10 -2.97 10.40
CA GLN A 282 -1.80 -4.13 9.83
C GLN A 282 -3.29 -3.89 9.59
N ARG A 283 -3.83 -2.73 10.00
CA ARG A 283 -5.24 -2.41 9.78
C ARG A 283 -5.46 -2.07 8.31
N PRO A 284 -6.56 -2.54 7.68
CA PRO A 284 -7.01 -2.03 6.39
C PRO A 284 -7.13 -0.50 6.41
N ALA A 285 -6.48 0.17 5.47
CA ALA A 285 -6.46 1.62 5.37
C ALA A 285 -7.75 2.13 4.74
N THR A 286 -8.30 3.21 5.29
CA THR A 286 -9.49 3.85 4.74
C THR A 286 -9.14 4.79 3.59
N ARG A 287 -10.14 5.15 2.77
CA ARG A 287 -10.00 6.10 1.67
C ARG A 287 -9.45 7.46 2.13
N GLY A 288 -9.90 7.94 3.28
CA GLY A 288 -9.39 9.17 3.88
C GLY A 288 -7.93 9.06 4.29
N GLU A 289 -7.50 7.92 4.84
CA GLU A 289 -6.11 7.68 5.20
C GLU A 289 -5.21 7.58 3.96
N ILE A 290 -5.61 6.82 2.95
CA ILE A 290 -4.87 6.71 1.70
C ILE A 290 -4.76 8.08 1.02
N ALA A 291 -5.85 8.87 0.99
CA ALA A 291 -5.82 10.23 0.45
C ALA A 291 -4.80 11.11 1.19
N ALA A 292 -4.77 11.06 2.53
CA ALA A 292 -3.79 11.82 3.31
C ALA A 292 -2.34 11.40 3.03
N ILE A 293 -2.06 10.10 2.96
CA ILE A 293 -0.72 9.57 2.68
C ILE A 293 -0.27 9.90 1.25
N VAL A 294 -1.15 9.71 0.25
CA VAL A 294 -0.87 10.05 -1.15
C VAL A 294 -0.64 11.55 -1.32
N HIS A 295 -1.43 12.39 -0.63
CA HIS A 295 -1.21 13.83 -0.59
C HIS A 295 0.19 14.16 -0.08
N GLN A 296 0.60 13.62 1.08
CA GLN A 296 1.92 13.91 1.62
C GLN A 296 3.06 13.37 0.75
N ALA A 297 2.88 12.21 0.11
CA ALA A 297 3.83 11.72 -0.86
C ALA A 297 3.99 12.70 -2.04
N LEU A 298 2.90 13.27 -2.55
CA LEU A 298 2.97 14.30 -3.60
C LEU A 298 3.62 15.61 -3.13
N VAL A 299 3.39 16.02 -1.87
CA VAL A 299 4.09 17.15 -1.25
C VAL A 299 5.60 16.88 -1.18
N ASN A 300 5.99 15.70 -0.71
CA ASN A 300 7.39 15.27 -0.65
C ASN A 300 8.07 15.26 -2.04
N GLN A 301 7.31 14.89 -3.08
CA GLN A 301 7.78 14.93 -4.46
C GLN A 301 7.76 16.34 -5.09
N GLY A 302 7.37 17.38 -4.33
CA GLY A 302 7.26 18.76 -4.82
C GLY A 302 6.14 18.98 -5.84
N LYS A 303 5.20 18.02 -5.93
CA LYS A 303 4.07 18.08 -6.87
C LYS A 303 2.90 18.85 -6.26
N LEU A 304 2.71 18.81 -4.94
CA LEU A 304 1.68 19.56 -4.19
C LEU A 304 2.31 20.53 -3.19
N PRO A 305 1.68 21.69 -2.90
CA PRO A 305 2.06 22.48 -1.73
C PRO A 305 1.68 21.75 -0.45
N ALA A 306 2.47 21.96 0.62
CA ALA A 306 2.12 21.47 1.94
C ALA A 306 0.86 22.19 2.46
N LEU A 307 0.11 21.53 3.37
CA LEU A 307 -0.94 22.22 4.10
C LEU A 307 -0.34 23.27 5.04
N ASP A 308 -1.02 24.40 5.18
CA ASP A 308 -0.64 25.42 6.15
C ASP A 308 -0.70 24.87 7.59
N GLN A 309 0.22 25.35 8.43
CA GLN A 309 0.35 24.88 9.82
C GLN A 309 -0.86 25.23 10.71
N ASN A 310 -1.68 26.20 10.28
CA ASN A 310 -2.91 26.59 10.98
C ASN A 310 -4.10 25.69 10.61
N VAL A 311 -3.98 24.83 9.60
CA VAL A 311 -5.03 23.88 9.23
C VAL A 311 -4.98 22.72 10.22
N PRO A 312 -6.08 22.39 10.93
CA PRO A 312 -6.08 21.31 11.93
C PRO A 312 -5.59 19.97 11.40
N ALA A 313 -5.85 19.65 10.12
CA ALA A 313 -5.39 18.40 9.51
C ALA A 313 -3.86 18.27 9.46
N SER A 314 -3.11 19.39 9.48
CA SER A 314 -1.65 19.40 9.44
C SER A 314 -1.02 18.77 10.69
N GLN A 315 -1.73 18.79 11.83
CA GLN A 315 -1.26 18.20 13.09
C GLN A 315 -1.13 16.67 13.01
N TYR A 316 -1.88 16.02 12.11
CA TYR A 316 -1.86 14.57 11.94
C TYR A 316 -0.68 14.06 11.12
N VAL A 317 0.10 14.96 10.51
CA VAL A 317 1.34 14.61 9.81
C VAL A 317 2.39 14.26 10.84
N VAL A 318 2.96 13.07 10.75
CA VAL A 318 4.01 12.62 11.66
C VAL A 318 5.31 13.33 11.29
N ARG A 319 5.79 14.18 12.21
CA ARG A 319 7.05 14.91 12.10
C ARG A 319 7.86 14.73 13.38
N ALA A 320 9.18 14.81 13.29
CA ALA A 320 10.06 14.64 14.45
C ALA A 320 9.75 15.66 15.57
N GLU A 321 9.40 16.89 15.20
CA GLU A 321 9.02 17.96 16.12
C GLU A 321 7.71 17.69 16.87
N ASN A 322 6.73 17.05 16.22
CA ASN A 322 5.41 16.79 16.81
C ASN A 322 5.49 15.64 17.83
N VAL A 323 6.32 14.63 17.55
CA VAL A 323 6.53 13.47 18.42
C VAL A 323 7.19 13.87 19.75
N ALA A 324 8.10 14.86 19.73
CA ALA A 324 8.78 15.35 20.92
C ALA A 324 7.88 16.19 21.84
N GLN A 325 6.83 16.83 21.29
CA GLN A 325 5.88 17.62 22.08
C GLN A 325 4.88 16.75 22.83
N SER A 326 4.50 15.58 22.30
CA SER A 326 3.57 14.63 22.96
C SER A 326 4.16 13.86 24.14
N VAL A 327 5.44 14.11 24.50
CA VAL A 327 6.14 13.46 25.63
C VAL A 327 6.26 14.39 26.85
N LYS A 328 5.84 15.66 26.72
CA LYS A 328 5.79 16.64 27.80
C LYS A 328 4.36 16.82 28.30
#